data_AF-W2KWF8-F1
#
_entry.id   AF-W2KWF8-F1
#
_cell.length_a   1.000
_cell.length_b   1.000
_cell.length_c   1.000
_cell.angle_alpha   90.00
_cell.angle_beta   90.00
_cell.angle_gamma   90.00
#
_symmetry.space_group_name_H-M   'P 1'
#
loop_
_entity.id
_entity.type
_entity.pdbx_description
1 polymer ?
#
loop_
_entity_poly.entity_id
_entity_poly.type
_entity_poly.pdbx_seq_one_letter_code
_entity_poly.pdbx_strand_id
1 'polypeptide(L)'
;MRKVLRQDFTATGNPGEGLKSEHDELLQHLLLPLTGASEAQLEEVGLSESPYCFIVPAFFRFLEYLQKNEVKFNLIFRTFGDDLHRVAQEFNCFCEGRHPCFPLVKPMDGSDGGVDRRIHLHEMPDGEMPRFGTFLRAEGTTALVMGTFKQPKTVDDAEPLVFYSTQRETVQIVQGLSQIHDLLTRRWRDSQATLALRDFYPYWFRNREDPTAGKLLVLDPTDSAEGVHAMFFDDNILPHDAHIVDARYAHNDSALSFAETRELHLMRVEPLDVIQSETYFIDRFQMSLERRIRQIS
;
A
#
# COMPACT_ATOMS: atom_id res chain seq x y z
N MET A 1 21.44 1.25 -21.33
CA MET A 1 20.72 2.48 -21.69
C MET A 1 19.56 2.81 -20.73
N ARG A 2 18.51 1.97 -20.60
CA ARG A 2 17.37 2.24 -19.68
C ARG A 2 17.74 2.46 -18.19
N LYS A 3 18.71 1.71 -17.64
CA LYS A 3 19.15 1.89 -16.23
C LYS A 3 19.96 3.18 -15.99
N VAL A 4 20.74 3.63 -16.98
CA VAL A 4 21.60 4.83 -16.85
C VAL A 4 20.74 6.10 -16.88
N LEU A 5 19.71 6.14 -17.75
CA LEU A 5 18.79 7.27 -17.81
C LEU A 5 17.84 7.37 -16.60
N ARG A 6 17.71 6.33 -15.75
CA ARG A 6 16.78 6.38 -14.61
C ARG A 6 17.22 7.37 -13.52
N GLN A 7 18.52 7.64 -13.41
CA GLN A 7 19.07 8.54 -12.40
C GLN A 7 19.54 9.86 -13.01
N ASP A 8 19.99 9.83 -14.27
CA ASP A 8 20.62 11.00 -14.91
C ASP A 8 19.82 11.55 -16.09
N PHE A 9 18.50 11.27 -16.20
CA PHE A 9 17.69 11.65 -17.36
C PHE A 9 17.85 13.12 -17.76
N THR A 10 17.93 14.01 -16.76
CA THR A 10 18.03 15.47 -16.91
C THR A 10 19.47 16.00 -16.83
N ALA A 11 20.48 15.13 -16.75
CA ALA A 11 21.87 15.54 -16.77
C ALA A 11 22.29 16.07 -18.15
N THR A 12 23.30 16.93 -18.19
CA THR A 12 23.85 17.51 -19.43
C THR A 12 24.23 16.41 -20.43
N GLY A 13 23.78 16.56 -21.67
CA GLY A 13 24.00 15.61 -22.76
C GLY A 13 22.99 14.46 -22.83
N ASN A 14 22.07 14.34 -21.86
CA ASN A 14 20.99 13.35 -21.90
C ASN A 14 19.70 13.91 -22.49
N PRO A 15 18.78 13.03 -22.98
CA PRO A 15 17.57 13.47 -23.68
C PRO A 15 16.65 14.39 -22.87
N GLY A 16 16.72 14.36 -21.54
CA GLY A 16 15.91 15.17 -20.64
C GLY A 16 16.58 16.45 -20.16
N GLU A 17 17.77 16.83 -20.66
CA GLU A 17 18.50 18.03 -20.21
C GLU A 17 17.62 19.30 -20.23
N GLY A 18 16.78 19.45 -21.25
CA GLY A 18 15.87 20.59 -21.39
C GLY A 18 14.74 20.64 -20.35
N LEU A 19 14.55 19.59 -19.55
CA LEU A 19 13.56 19.50 -18.47
C LEU A 19 14.21 19.63 -17.08
N LYS A 20 15.48 20.03 -17.03
CA LYS A 20 16.22 20.10 -15.76
C LYS A 20 15.59 21.08 -14.77
N SER A 21 15.13 22.24 -15.23
CA SER A 21 14.47 23.24 -14.38
C SER A 21 13.21 22.70 -13.73
N GLU A 22 12.35 22.06 -14.51
CA GLU A 22 11.08 21.49 -14.08
C GLU A 22 11.32 20.32 -13.14
N HIS A 23 12.31 19.47 -13.44
CA HIS A 23 12.72 18.40 -12.54
C HIS A 23 13.22 18.93 -11.20
N ASP A 24 14.06 19.98 -11.21
CA ASP A 24 14.58 20.59 -9.99
C ASP A 24 13.46 21.28 -9.17
N GLU A 25 12.46 21.88 -9.83
CA GLU A 25 11.24 22.40 -9.18
C GLU A 25 10.40 21.29 -8.53
N LEU A 26 10.17 20.18 -9.23
CA LEU A 26 9.44 19.03 -8.68
C LEU A 26 10.18 18.39 -7.49
N LEU A 27 11.51 18.33 -7.54
CA LEU A 27 12.31 17.86 -6.40
C LEU A 27 12.17 18.76 -5.17
N GLN A 28 11.95 20.07 -5.34
CA GLN A 28 11.70 20.96 -4.20
C GLN A 28 10.40 20.63 -3.47
N HIS A 29 9.35 20.21 -4.19
CA HIS A 29 8.10 19.76 -3.58
C HIS A 29 8.23 18.44 -2.82
N LEU A 30 9.24 17.63 -3.15
CA LEU A 30 9.52 16.38 -2.46
C LEU A 30 10.41 16.58 -1.23
N LEU A 31 11.03 17.75 -1.02
CA LEU A 31 11.88 17.99 0.14
C LEU A 31 11.09 17.81 1.43
N LEU A 32 11.73 17.20 2.43
CA LEU A 32 11.24 17.23 3.79
C LEU A 32 11.03 18.68 4.22
N PRO A 33 9.84 19.04 4.76
CA PRO A 33 9.62 20.37 5.29
C PRO A 33 10.70 20.74 6.31
N LEU A 34 11.10 22.01 6.34
CA LEU A 34 12.06 22.47 7.34
C LEU A 34 11.46 22.31 8.74
N THR A 35 12.22 21.67 9.63
CA THR A 35 11.84 21.46 11.03
C THR A 35 12.97 21.85 11.97
N GLY A 36 12.67 22.01 13.26
CA GLY A 36 13.68 22.20 14.30
C GLY A 36 14.33 20.90 14.78
N ALA A 37 14.10 19.76 14.11
CA ALA A 37 14.63 18.48 14.54
C ALA A 37 16.14 18.36 14.27
N SER A 38 16.83 17.72 15.20
CA SER A 38 18.24 17.37 15.05
C SER A 38 18.43 16.19 14.09
N GLU A 39 19.64 16.02 13.55
CA GLU A 39 19.98 14.87 12.68
C GLU A 39 19.68 13.53 13.38
N ALA A 40 19.95 13.42 14.68
CA ALA A 40 19.64 12.22 15.45
C ALA A 40 18.13 11.92 15.52
N GLN A 41 17.29 12.96 15.60
CA GLN A 41 15.83 12.78 15.57
C GLN A 41 15.34 12.37 14.18
N LEU A 42 15.96 12.88 13.11
CA LEU A 42 15.65 12.46 11.74
C LEU A 42 16.11 11.02 11.47
N GLU A 43 17.25 10.60 12.04
CA GLU A 43 17.76 9.23 11.95
C GLU A 43 16.83 8.23 12.65
N GLU A 44 16.34 8.57 13.85
CA GLU A 44 15.40 7.73 14.62
C GLU A 44 14.13 7.38 13.81
N VAL A 45 13.70 8.28 12.93
CA VAL A 45 12.45 8.14 12.15
C VAL A 45 12.71 7.70 10.70
N GLY A 46 13.95 7.41 10.31
CA GLY A 46 14.30 6.93 8.97
C GLY A 46 14.31 8.01 7.88
N LEU A 47 14.43 9.29 8.30
CA LEU A 47 14.44 10.46 7.43
C LEU A 47 15.84 11.06 7.22
N SER A 48 16.90 10.49 7.81
CA SER A 48 18.28 10.99 7.64
C SER A 48 18.93 10.58 6.32
N GLU A 49 18.47 9.49 5.68
CA GLU A 49 19.09 8.94 4.47
C GLU A 49 18.85 9.78 3.21
N SER A 50 17.80 10.60 3.21
CA SER A 50 17.35 11.35 2.04
C SER A 50 16.76 12.68 2.51
N PRO A 51 17.05 13.80 1.82
CA PRO A 51 16.40 15.07 2.10
C PRO A 51 14.94 15.10 1.63
N TYR A 52 14.48 14.08 0.91
CA TYR A 52 13.12 13.99 0.38
C TYR A 52 12.20 13.16 1.28
N CYS A 53 10.91 13.53 1.30
CA CYS A 53 9.85 12.78 1.96
C CYS A 53 9.84 11.33 1.46
N PHE A 54 9.79 10.38 2.38
CA PHE A 54 9.68 8.97 2.03
C PHE A 54 8.21 8.55 1.90
N ILE A 55 7.34 9.02 2.80
CA ILE A 55 5.88 9.03 2.61
C ILE A 55 5.44 10.44 2.18
N VAL A 56 4.62 10.52 1.13
CA VAL A 56 4.13 11.81 0.62
C VAL A 56 3.22 12.52 1.64
N PRO A 57 3.39 13.83 1.88
CA PRO A 57 2.63 14.57 2.90
C PRO A 57 1.10 14.50 2.75
N ALA A 58 0.61 14.44 1.51
CA ALA A 58 -0.81 14.31 1.20
C ALA A 58 -1.44 13.05 1.84
N PHE A 59 -0.66 12.00 2.05
CA PHE A 59 -1.14 10.78 2.73
C PHE A 59 -1.38 11.03 4.23
N PHE A 60 -0.50 11.75 4.92
CA PHE A 60 -0.71 12.13 6.32
C PHE A 60 -1.96 13.01 6.49
N ARG A 61 -2.15 13.97 5.58
CA ARG A 61 -3.36 14.82 5.55
C ARG A 61 -4.63 14.01 5.35
N PHE A 62 -4.57 12.96 4.53
CA PHE A 62 -5.69 12.06 4.34
C PHE A 62 -6.03 11.28 5.62
N LEU A 63 -5.03 10.79 6.34
CA LEU A 63 -5.22 10.11 7.62
C LEU A 63 -5.83 11.03 8.68
N GLU A 64 -5.37 12.28 8.78
CA GLU A 64 -5.99 13.30 9.63
C GLU A 64 -7.45 13.57 9.24
N TYR A 65 -7.73 13.68 7.93
CA TYR A 65 -9.09 13.84 7.42
C TYR A 65 -9.99 12.67 7.81
N LEU A 66 -9.54 11.43 7.63
CA LEU A 66 -10.31 10.23 8.00
C LEU A 66 -10.56 10.17 9.51
N GLN A 67 -9.56 10.48 10.34
CA GLN A 67 -9.70 10.53 11.80
C GLN A 67 -10.69 11.63 12.23
N LYS A 68 -10.58 12.83 11.68
CA LYS A 68 -11.46 13.97 11.99
C LYS A 68 -12.91 13.72 11.60
N ASN A 69 -13.15 12.98 10.51
CA ASN A 69 -14.48 12.63 10.04
C ASN A 69 -14.97 11.27 10.55
N GLU A 70 -14.25 10.67 11.50
CA GLU A 70 -14.61 9.39 12.15
C GLU A 70 -14.88 8.26 11.15
N VAL A 71 -14.17 8.27 10.02
CA VAL A 71 -14.30 7.23 8.98
C VAL A 71 -13.70 5.94 9.52
N LYS A 72 -14.47 4.85 9.44
CA LYS A 72 -14.00 3.51 9.79
C LYS A 72 -13.31 2.86 8.59
N PHE A 73 -12.08 2.39 8.77
CA PHE A 73 -11.32 1.76 7.69
C PHE A 73 -10.27 0.77 8.21
N ASN A 74 -9.95 -0.21 7.37
CA ASN A 74 -8.68 -0.94 7.43
C ASN A 74 -7.69 -0.26 6.49
N LEU A 75 -6.40 -0.32 6.81
CA LEU A 75 -5.32 0.21 5.99
C LEU A 75 -4.35 -0.90 5.63
N ILE A 76 -3.97 -1.04 4.36
CA ILE A 76 -3.06 -2.09 3.93
C ILE A 76 -1.96 -1.47 3.07
N PHE A 77 -0.73 -1.43 3.58
CA PHE A 77 0.44 -1.05 2.82
C PHE A 77 0.92 -2.23 1.98
N ARG A 78 1.19 -1.99 0.69
CA ARG A 78 1.54 -3.04 -0.26
C ARG A 78 2.70 -2.65 -1.16
N THR A 79 3.69 -3.53 -1.26
CA THR A 79 4.86 -3.34 -2.14
C THR A 79 5.33 -4.67 -2.70
N PHE A 80 5.91 -4.65 -3.91
CA PHE A 80 6.71 -5.77 -4.41
C PHE A 80 8.12 -5.79 -3.79
N GLY A 81 8.58 -4.64 -3.29
CA GLY A 81 9.90 -4.37 -2.72
C GLY A 81 10.08 -4.87 -1.29
N ASP A 82 11.03 -4.26 -0.58
CA ASP A 82 11.41 -4.55 0.82
C ASP A 82 11.35 -3.31 1.73
N ASP A 83 10.69 -2.27 1.25
CA ASP A 83 10.56 -0.94 1.86
C ASP A 83 9.60 -0.86 3.06
N LEU A 84 8.81 -1.91 3.34
CA LEU A 84 7.79 -1.91 4.41
C LEU A 84 8.35 -1.65 5.81
N HIS A 85 9.60 -2.06 6.10
CA HIS A 85 10.22 -1.74 7.39
C HIS A 85 10.44 -0.24 7.57
N ARG A 86 10.87 0.44 6.51
CA ARG A 86 11.08 1.89 6.52
C ARG A 86 9.75 2.64 6.55
N VAL A 87 8.76 2.17 5.78
CA VAL A 87 7.37 2.70 5.84
C VAL A 87 6.83 2.59 7.27
N ALA A 88 7.01 1.44 7.93
CA ALA A 88 6.56 1.24 9.30
C ALA A 88 7.25 2.19 10.29
N GLN A 89 8.55 2.43 10.15
CA GLN A 89 9.29 3.35 11.02
C GLN A 89 8.74 4.78 10.96
N GLU A 90 8.63 5.36 9.76
CA GLU A 90 8.13 6.73 9.57
C GLU A 90 6.64 6.83 9.95
N PHE A 91 5.81 5.91 9.46
CA PHE A 91 4.37 5.94 9.69
C PHE A 91 4.01 5.72 11.17
N ASN A 92 4.72 4.85 11.89
CA ASN A 92 4.48 4.67 13.32
C ASN A 92 4.85 5.92 14.11
N CYS A 93 5.94 6.60 13.74
CA CYS A 93 6.30 7.88 14.33
C CYS A 93 5.21 8.94 14.12
N PHE A 94 4.60 8.98 12.92
CA PHE A 94 3.43 9.81 12.64
C PHE A 94 2.24 9.45 13.54
N CYS A 95 1.86 8.17 13.62
CA CYS A 95 0.75 7.72 14.46
C CYS A 95 0.95 8.05 15.94
N GLU A 96 2.18 8.02 16.45
CA GLU A 96 2.52 8.40 17.82
C GLU A 96 2.53 9.93 18.04
N GLY A 97 2.29 10.72 16.99
CA GLY A 97 2.33 12.18 17.02
C GLY A 97 3.74 12.77 17.14
N ARG A 98 4.78 11.95 16.95
CA ARG A 98 6.19 12.32 17.12
C ARG A 98 6.89 12.71 15.81
N HIS A 99 6.22 12.61 14.67
CA HIS A 99 6.83 12.90 13.37
C HIS A 99 7.31 14.35 13.29
N PRO A 100 8.61 14.62 13.05
CA PRO A 100 9.19 15.97 13.10
C PRO A 100 8.48 16.99 12.21
N CYS A 101 8.10 16.59 11.00
CA CYS A 101 7.46 17.46 10.01
C CYS A 101 5.93 17.47 10.09
N PHE A 102 5.33 16.43 10.67
CA PHE A 102 3.88 16.16 10.62
C PHE A 102 3.37 15.67 11.98
N PRO A 103 3.54 16.46 13.05
CA PRO A 103 3.09 16.06 14.39
C PRO A 103 1.56 16.00 14.44
N LEU A 104 1.02 15.10 15.25
CA LEU A 104 -0.41 14.98 15.49
C LEU A 104 -0.79 15.55 16.85
N VAL A 105 -1.86 16.35 16.89
CA VAL A 105 -2.47 16.80 18.15
C VAL A 105 -3.15 15.63 18.88
N LYS A 106 -3.79 14.74 18.12
CA LYS A 106 -4.42 13.53 18.63
C LYS A 106 -3.72 12.30 18.02
N PRO A 107 -2.86 11.60 18.78
CA PRO A 107 -2.20 10.39 18.30
C PRO A 107 -3.20 9.35 17.78
N MET A 108 -2.72 8.54 16.84
CA MET A 108 -3.40 7.39 16.25
C MET A 108 -2.72 6.07 16.68
N ASP A 109 -2.11 6.04 17.86
CA ASP A 109 -1.37 4.88 18.41
C ASP A 109 -2.20 4.05 19.42
N GLY A 110 -3.47 4.41 19.62
CA GLY A 110 -4.40 3.76 20.54
C GLY A 110 -4.19 4.09 22.02
N SER A 111 -3.22 4.93 22.38
CA SER A 111 -2.93 5.29 23.77
C SER A 111 -4.08 6.03 24.48
N ASP A 112 -4.97 6.68 23.72
CA ASP A 112 -6.17 7.36 24.19
C ASP A 112 -7.42 6.45 24.24
N GLY A 113 -7.25 5.14 24.02
CA GLY A 113 -8.34 4.17 23.87
C GLY A 113 -8.98 4.16 22.48
N GLY A 114 -8.46 4.93 21.53
CA GLY A 114 -8.82 4.88 20.13
C GLY A 114 -8.22 3.68 19.38
N VAL A 115 -8.36 3.70 18.05
CA VAL A 115 -7.78 2.66 17.19
C VAL A 115 -6.27 2.87 17.06
N ASP A 116 -5.49 1.84 17.37
CA ASP A 116 -4.06 1.81 17.05
C ASP A 116 -3.86 1.58 15.55
N ARG A 117 -3.40 2.63 14.86
CA ARG A 117 -3.16 2.64 13.41
C ARG A 117 -1.74 2.23 13.05
N ARG A 118 -0.85 1.96 14.00
CA ARG A 118 0.54 1.60 13.72
C ARG A 118 0.64 0.29 12.93
N ILE A 119 1.72 0.17 12.17
CA ILE A 119 2.13 -1.06 11.50
C ILE A 119 2.91 -1.92 12.50
N HIS A 120 2.43 -3.14 12.75
CA HIS A 120 3.09 -4.11 13.63
C HIS A 120 3.82 -5.18 12.80
N LEU A 121 5.15 -5.18 12.87
CA LEU A 121 6.05 -6.08 12.11
C LEU A 121 6.73 -7.14 13.00
N HIS A 122 6.14 -7.47 14.13
CA HIS A 122 6.66 -8.44 15.09
C HIS A 122 5.66 -9.58 15.31
N GLU A 123 6.15 -10.68 15.90
CA GLU A 123 5.30 -11.76 16.36
C GLU A 123 4.29 -11.21 17.39
N MET A 124 3.01 -11.47 17.15
CA MET A 124 1.95 -11.01 18.03
C MET A 124 1.85 -11.96 19.24
N PRO A 125 1.55 -11.44 20.45
CA PRO A 125 1.33 -12.27 21.63
C PRO A 125 0.20 -13.30 21.45
N ASP A 126 0.25 -14.39 22.20
CA ASP A 126 -0.89 -15.29 22.49
C ASP A 126 -1.71 -15.77 21.27
N GLY A 127 -1.05 -16.05 20.14
CA GLY A 127 -1.70 -16.61 18.96
C GLY A 127 -2.57 -15.61 18.19
N GLU A 128 -2.44 -14.32 18.46
CA GLU A 128 -3.02 -13.27 17.63
C GLU A 128 -2.55 -13.38 16.18
N MET A 129 -3.46 -13.09 15.25
CA MET A 129 -3.17 -13.10 13.83
C MET A 129 -2.11 -12.02 13.51
N PRO A 130 -0.98 -12.37 12.86
CA PRO A 130 -0.01 -11.38 12.43
C PRO A 130 -0.65 -10.35 11.49
N ARG A 131 -0.22 -9.09 11.59
CA ARG A 131 -0.68 -7.98 10.72
C ARG A 131 0.27 -7.69 9.56
N PHE A 132 1.29 -8.53 9.38
CA PHE A 132 2.21 -8.45 8.26
C PHE A 132 2.36 -9.80 7.58
N GLY A 133 2.72 -9.79 6.31
CA GLY A 133 2.79 -11.02 5.53
C GLY A 133 3.23 -10.80 4.10
N THR A 134 3.13 -11.85 3.31
CA THR A 134 3.48 -11.84 1.89
C THR A 134 2.46 -12.65 1.10
N PHE A 135 2.14 -12.18 -0.11
CA PHE A 135 1.48 -13.02 -1.09
C PHE A 135 2.46 -14.03 -1.67
N LEU A 136 1.92 -15.15 -2.11
CA LEU A 136 2.57 -16.13 -2.97
C LEU A 136 1.58 -16.49 -4.08
N ARG A 137 2.03 -16.41 -5.33
CA ARG A 137 1.24 -16.77 -6.50
C ARG A 137 2.03 -17.71 -7.40
N ALA A 138 1.38 -18.77 -7.86
CA ALA A 138 1.88 -19.74 -8.81
C ALA A 138 0.70 -20.29 -9.63
N GLU A 139 0.96 -21.15 -10.61
CA GLU A 139 -0.12 -21.80 -11.35
C GLU A 139 -1.05 -22.58 -10.40
N GLY A 140 -2.34 -22.27 -10.44
CA GLY A 140 -3.36 -22.88 -9.58
C GLY A 140 -3.25 -22.56 -8.08
N THR A 141 -2.29 -21.74 -7.65
CA THR A 141 -2.07 -21.43 -6.23
C THR A 141 -2.01 -19.93 -5.99
N THR A 142 -2.90 -19.45 -5.13
CA THR A 142 -2.83 -18.11 -4.55
C THR A 142 -2.93 -18.25 -3.04
N ALA A 143 -1.92 -17.75 -2.35
CA ALA A 143 -1.84 -17.80 -0.90
C ALA A 143 -1.40 -16.44 -0.33
N LEU A 144 -1.91 -16.15 0.86
CA LEU A 144 -1.45 -15.09 1.73
C LEU A 144 -0.77 -15.74 2.93
N VAL A 145 0.53 -15.49 3.08
CA VAL A 145 1.38 -16.06 4.14
C VAL A 145 1.66 -14.97 5.17
N MET A 146 1.01 -15.06 6.31
CA MET A 146 1.09 -14.08 7.39
C MET A 146 2.19 -14.45 8.39
N GLY A 147 2.85 -13.45 8.97
CA GLY A 147 3.96 -13.60 9.90
C GLY A 147 5.36 -13.54 9.26
N THR A 148 5.46 -13.29 7.95
CA THR A 148 6.75 -13.19 7.26
C THR A 148 6.70 -12.35 6.00
N PHE A 149 7.79 -11.63 5.70
CA PHE A 149 8.04 -11.02 4.39
C PHE A 149 8.94 -11.87 3.48
N LYS A 150 9.39 -13.02 3.99
CA LYS A 150 10.24 -13.93 3.23
C LYS A 150 9.39 -14.63 2.19
N GLN A 151 9.87 -14.63 0.96
CA GLN A 151 9.25 -15.27 -0.19
C GLN A 151 10.33 -15.96 -1.04
N PRO A 152 9.98 -17.01 -1.80
CA PRO A 152 10.93 -17.63 -2.72
C PRO A 152 11.37 -16.61 -3.79
N LYS A 153 12.60 -16.76 -4.30
CA LYS A 153 13.16 -15.84 -5.32
C LYS A 153 12.60 -16.09 -6.72
N THR A 154 12.07 -17.28 -6.94
CA THR A 154 11.49 -17.74 -8.21
C THR A 154 10.15 -18.38 -7.92
N VAL A 155 9.30 -18.47 -8.94
CA VAL A 155 8.05 -19.22 -8.83
C VAL A 155 8.33 -20.71 -8.99
N ASP A 156 7.73 -21.52 -8.14
CA ASP A 156 7.67 -22.98 -8.25
C ASP A 156 6.19 -23.35 -8.39
N ASP A 157 5.78 -23.88 -9.53
CA ASP A 157 4.39 -24.28 -9.78
C ASP A 157 4.08 -25.70 -9.27
N ALA A 158 5.12 -26.53 -9.04
CA ALA A 158 4.93 -27.90 -8.60
C ALA A 158 4.69 -27.96 -7.08
N GLU A 159 5.49 -27.24 -6.30
CA GLU A 159 5.34 -27.17 -4.85
C GLU A 159 5.45 -25.73 -4.30
N PRO A 160 4.51 -24.82 -4.64
CA PRO A 160 4.65 -23.39 -4.34
C PRO A 160 4.89 -23.08 -2.86
N LEU A 161 4.29 -23.87 -1.96
CA LEU A 161 4.33 -23.66 -0.51
C LEU A 161 5.50 -24.36 0.19
N VAL A 162 6.34 -25.14 -0.51
CA VAL A 162 7.44 -25.90 0.11
C VAL A 162 8.45 -24.98 0.80
N PHE A 163 8.61 -23.75 0.30
CA PHE A 163 9.47 -22.71 0.87
C PHE A 163 9.13 -22.42 2.35
N TYR A 164 7.86 -22.57 2.75
CA TYR A 164 7.38 -22.28 4.10
C TYR A 164 7.30 -23.53 5.01
N SER A 165 7.69 -24.71 4.51
CA SER A 165 7.57 -25.97 5.25
C SER A 165 8.31 -25.98 6.60
N THR A 166 9.42 -25.25 6.70
CA THR A 166 10.23 -25.14 7.92
C THR A 166 9.74 -24.04 8.89
N GLN A 167 8.78 -23.22 8.48
CA GLN A 167 8.24 -22.10 9.27
C GLN A 167 6.77 -22.33 9.63
N ARG A 168 6.23 -23.56 9.48
CA ARG A 168 4.80 -23.87 9.68
C ARG A 168 4.25 -23.51 11.06
N GLU A 169 5.11 -23.42 12.07
CA GLU A 169 4.71 -23.04 13.43
C GLU A 169 4.66 -21.52 13.63
N THR A 170 5.32 -20.73 12.77
CA THR A 170 5.44 -19.28 12.90
C THR A 170 4.67 -18.51 11.82
N VAL A 171 4.32 -19.15 10.71
CA VAL A 171 3.52 -18.53 9.64
C VAL A 171 2.11 -19.09 9.58
N GLN A 172 1.17 -18.24 9.18
CA GLN A 172 -0.21 -18.65 8.91
C GLN A 172 -0.49 -18.53 7.42
N ILE A 173 -0.85 -19.64 6.78
CA ILE A 173 -1.08 -19.69 5.33
C ILE A 173 -2.58 -19.72 5.06
N VAL A 174 -3.06 -18.71 4.36
CA VAL A 174 -4.45 -18.60 3.90
C VAL A 174 -4.48 -18.78 2.39
N GLN A 175 -5.18 -19.78 1.89
CA GLN A 175 -5.27 -20.10 0.46
C GLN A 175 -6.67 -19.84 -0.07
N GLY A 176 -6.76 -19.44 -1.34
CA GLY A 176 -8.03 -19.21 -2.01
C GLY A 176 -8.58 -17.80 -1.78
N LEU A 177 -9.24 -17.25 -2.81
CA LEU A 177 -9.61 -15.84 -2.84
C LEU A 177 -10.69 -15.51 -1.81
N SER A 178 -11.65 -16.41 -1.59
CA SER A 178 -12.67 -16.25 -0.54
C SER A 178 -12.05 -16.13 0.84
N GLN A 179 -11.11 -17.01 1.21
CA GLN A 179 -10.49 -16.99 2.54
C GLN A 179 -9.55 -15.79 2.70
N ILE A 180 -8.84 -15.41 1.63
CA ILE A 180 -8.00 -14.20 1.61
C ILE A 180 -8.87 -12.95 1.78
N HIS A 181 -10.02 -12.87 1.10
CA HIS A 181 -10.97 -11.78 1.23
C HIS A 181 -11.54 -11.68 2.66
N ASP A 182 -11.98 -12.81 3.22
CA ASP A 182 -12.49 -12.85 4.60
C ASP A 182 -11.45 -12.35 5.60
N LEU A 183 -10.17 -12.76 5.41
CA LEU A 183 -9.08 -12.29 6.26
C LEU A 183 -8.78 -10.80 6.07
N LEU A 184 -8.67 -10.29 4.85
CA LEU A 184 -8.24 -8.90 4.62
C LEU A 184 -9.36 -7.88 4.85
N THR A 185 -10.61 -8.25 4.55
CA THR A 185 -11.75 -7.32 4.59
C THR A 185 -12.61 -7.51 5.84
N ARG A 186 -12.98 -8.75 6.19
CA ARG A 186 -13.98 -9.02 7.23
C ARG A 186 -13.40 -9.18 8.63
N ARG A 187 -12.28 -9.91 8.77
CA ARG A 187 -11.65 -10.22 10.07
C ARG A 187 -11.35 -8.99 10.92
N TRP A 188 -10.98 -7.89 10.27
CA TRP A 188 -10.51 -6.65 10.90
C TRP A 188 -11.56 -5.55 10.94
N ARG A 189 -12.77 -5.80 10.44
CA ARG A 189 -13.79 -4.75 10.25
C ARG A 189 -14.10 -3.96 11.53
N ASP A 190 -14.22 -4.66 12.66
CA ASP A 190 -14.55 -4.03 13.95
C ASP A 190 -13.33 -3.40 14.62
N SER A 191 -12.16 -4.05 14.52
CA SER A 191 -10.92 -3.61 15.17
C SER A 191 -10.12 -2.59 14.36
N GLN A 192 -10.40 -2.45 13.06
CA GLN A 192 -9.80 -1.49 12.13
C GLN A 192 -8.27 -1.59 12.05
N ALA A 193 -7.77 -2.68 11.46
CA ALA A 193 -6.34 -2.97 11.44
C ALA A 193 -5.57 -2.23 10.35
N THR A 194 -4.31 -1.90 10.67
CA THR A 194 -3.28 -1.57 9.69
C THR A 194 -2.42 -2.79 9.40
N LEU A 195 -2.28 -3.15 8.13
CA LEU A 195 -1.50 -4.29 7.66
C LEU A 195 -0.36 -3.84 6.74
N ALA A 196 0.70 -4.63 6.68
CA ALA A 196 1.80 -4.47 5.74
C ALA A 196 2.03 -5.77 4.99
N LEU A 197 1.82 -5.78 3.67
CA LEU A 197 1.87 -6.99 2.85
C LEU A 197 2.86 -6.82 1.70
N ARG A 198 3.73 -7.82 1.55
CA ARG A 198 4.61 -7.91 0.39
C ARG A 198 3.93 -8.66 -0.74
N ASP A 199 3.90 -8.09 -1.94
CA ASP A 199 3.39 -8.73 -3.14
C ASP A 199 4.46 -9.59 -3.83
N PHE A 200 4.03 -10.61 -4.57
CA PHE A 200 4.93 -11.62 -5.12
C PHE A 200 5.45 -11.27 -6.52
N TYR A 201 6.52 -10.44 -6.56
CA TYR A 201 7.12 -9.95 -7.80
C TYR A 201 7.53 -11.06 -8.79
N PRO A 202 8.14 -12.20 -8.37
CA PRO A 202 8.55 -13.24 -9.32
C PRO A 202 7.41 -13.74 -10.21
N TYR A 203 6.17 -13.82 -9.69
CA TYR A 203 5.02 -14.22 -10.48
C TYR A 203 4.57 -13.14 -11.47
N TRP A 204 4.46 -11.89 -11.03
CA TRP A 204 4.10 -10.79 -11.92
C TRP A 204 5.12 -10.62 -13.06
N PHE A 205 6.41 -10.64 -12.73
CA PHE A 205 7.49 -10.53 -13.72
C PHE A 205 7.51 -11.70 -14.70
N ARG A 206 7.37 -12.95 -14.23
CA ARG A 206 7.31 -14.14 -15.10
C ARG A 206 6.15 -14.07 -16.09
N ASN A 207 5.04 -13.47 -15.68
CA ASN A 207 3.86 -13.25 -16.51
C ASN A 207 3.90 -11.92 -17.29
N ARG A 208 5.10 -11.38 -17.54
CA ARG A 208 5.33 -10.18 -18.36
C ARG A 208 4.63 -8.93 -17.84
N GLU A 209 4.52 -8.83 -16.51
CA GLU A 209 3.89 -7.69 -15.84
C GLU A 209 2.40 -7.53 -16.23
N ASP A 210 1.74 -8.63 -16.61
CA ASP A 210 0.31 -8.63 -16.92
C ASP A 210 -0.55 -8.30 -15.68
N PRO A 211 -1.62 -7.49 -15.81
CA PRO A 211 -2.47 -7.12 -14.70
C PRO A 211 -3.04 -8.31 -13.95
N THR A 212 -3.37 -9.41 -14.65
CA THR A 212 -3.95 -10.62 -14.05
C THR A 212 -2.97 -11.39 -13.17
N ALA A 213 -1.68 -11.01 -13.19
CA ALA A 213 -0.63 -11.53 -12.33
C ALA A 213 -0.11 -10.51 -11.31
N GLY A 214 -0.69 -9.31 -11.29
CA GLY A 214 -0.31 -8.20 -10.41
C GLY A 214 -0.70 -8.40 -8.95
N LYS A 215 -0.71 -7.29 -8.20
CA LYS A 215 -1.15 -7.21 -6.81
C LYS A 215 -2.63 -7.57 -6.73
N LEU A 216 -2.97 -8.58 -5.94
CA LEU A 216 -4.33 -9.08 -5.87
C LEU A 216 -5.23 -8.14 -5.04
N LEU A 217 -6.33 -7.69 -5.65
CA LEU A 217 -7.47 -7.07 -4.98
C LEU A 217 -8.67 -8.02 -5.12
N VAL A 218 -9.13 -8.58 -4.00
CA VAL A 218 -10.31 -9.44 -3.98
C VAL A 218 -11.52 -8.62 -3.53
N LEU A 219 -12.63 -8.74 -4.23
CA LEU A 219 -13.88 -8.02 -3.96
C LEU A 219 -15.05 -9.01 -3.81
N ASP A 220 -15.97 -8.71 -2.90
CA ASP A 220 -17.24 -9.42 -2.77
C ASP A 220 -18.40 -8.44 -3.07
N PRO A 221 -19.32 -8.73 -4.01
CA PRO A 221 -20.47 -7.87 -4.28
C PRO A 221 -21.34 -7.60 -3.05
N THR A 222 -21.39 -8.52 -2.10
CA THR A 222 -22.21 -8.39 -0.88
C THR A 222 -21.67 -7.31 0.07
N ASP A 223 -20.36 -7.04 0.03
CA ASP A 223 -19.71 -6.07 0.91
C ASP A 223 -20.23 -4.64 0.69
N SER A 224 -20.61 -4.29 -0.54
CA SER A 224 -21.16 -2.96 -0.83
C SER A 224 -22.49 -2.72 -0.11
N ALA A 225 -23.34 -3.74 -0.02
CA ALA A 225 -24.60 -3.67 0.73
C ALA A 225 -24.36 -3.56 2.26
N GLU A 226 -23.23 -4.06 2.74
CA GLU A 226 -22.80 -3.95 4.13
C GLU A 226 -22.05 -2.63 4.43
N GLY A 227 -21.98 -1.72 3.46
CA GLY A 227 -21.32 -0.42 3.64
C GLY A 227 -19.81 -0.43 3.42
N VAL A 228 -19.22 -1.55 2.99
CA VAL A 228 -17.78 -1.67 2.76
C VAL A 228 -17.44 -1.20 1.34
N HIS A 229 -16.36 -0.43 1.23
CA HIS A 229 -15.84 0.07 -0.04
C HIS A 229 -14.32 -0.02 -0.07
N ALA A 230 -13.79 -0.93 -0.88
CA ALA A 230 -12.35 -1.09 -1.05
C ALA A 230 -11.81 -0.09 -2.07
N MET A 231 -10.72 0.60 -1.73
CA MET A 231 -9.97 1.48 -2.63
C MET A 231 -8.50 1.06 -2.62
N PHE A 232 -7.93 0.88 -3.81
CA PHE A 232 -6.54 0.50 -4.05
C PHE A 232 -5.84 1.63 -4.79
N PHE A 233 -4.86 2.25 -4.13
CA PHE A 233 -4.08 3.36 -4.66
C PHE A 233 -2.72 2.86 -5.13
N ASP A 234 -2.36 3.12 -6.39
CA ASP A 234 -1.04 2.78 -6.94
C ASP A 234 -0.72 3.69 -8.14
N ASP A 235 0.54 4.09 -8.28
CA ASP A 235 1.02 4.96 -9.35
C ASP A 235 1.27 4.20 -10.67
N ASN A 236 1.37 2.88 -10.61
CA ASN A 236 1.53 2.03 -11.79
C ASN A 236 0.20 1.59 -12.41
N ILE A 237 -0.95 2.00 -11.86
CA ILE A 237 -2.22 1.92 -12.58
C ILE A 237 -2.17 2.94 -13.73
N LEU A 238 -2.53 2.51 -14.94
CA LEU A 238 -2.47 3.35 -16.14
C LEU A 238 -3.85 3.96 -16.46
N PRO A 239 -3.93 5.01 -17.31
CA PRO A 239 -5.22 5.65 -17.63
C PRO A 239 -6.28 4.70 -18.20
N HIS A 240 -5.84 3.62 -18.87
CA HIS A 240 -6.70 2.71 -19.62
C HIS A 240 -6.43 1.23 -19.29
N ASP A 241 -5.61 0.96 -18.28
CA ASP A 241 -5.19 -0.40 -17.90
C ASP A 241 -4.90 -0.46 -16.39
N ALA A 242 -5.33 -1.54 -15.73
CA ALA A 242 -5.03 -1.78 -14.34
C ALA A 242 -3.52 -2.00 -14.10
N HIS A 243 -2.82 -2.55 -15.10
CA HIS A 243 -1.37 -2.82 -15.21
C HIS A 243 -0.74 -3.58 -14.03
N ILE A 244 -0.77 -3.01 -12.82
CA ILE A 244 -0.19 -3.57 -11.61
C ILE A 244 -1.19 -4.31 -10.71
N VAL A 245 -2.50 -4.14 -10.91
CA VAL A 245 -3.54 -4.72 -10.01
C VAL A 245 -4.36 -5.81 -10.71
N ASP A 246 -4.51 -6.96 -10.03
CA ASP A 246 -5.38 -8.07 -10.40
C ASP A 246 -6.67 -8.01 -9.55
N ALA A 247 -7.76 -7.47 -10.10
CA ALA A 247 -9.04 -7.38 -9.41
C ALA A 247 -9.91 -8.61 -9.70
N ARG A 248 -10.35 -9.33 -8.65
CA ARG A 248 -11.12 -10.58 -8.77
C ARG A 248 -12.28 -10.67 -7.79
N TYR A 249 -13.33 -11.38 -8.18
CA TYR A 249 -14.41 -11.74 -7.27
C TYR A 249 -14.00 -12.84 -6.29
N ALA A 250 -14.33 -12.68 -5.02
CA ALA A 250 -13.97 -13.59 -3.94
C ALA A 250 -14.56 -15.00 -4.10
N HIS A 251 -15.79 -15.09 -4.64
CA HIS A 251 -16.59 -16.31 -4.61
C HIS A 251 -16.37 -17.24 -5.82
N ASN A 252 -15.76 -16.77 -6.91
CA ASN A 252 -15.61 -17.53 -8.15
C ASN A 252 -14.33 -17.22 -8.94
N ASP A 253 -13.41 -16.44 -8.37
CA ASP A 253 -12.11 -16.09 -8.92
C ASP A 253 -12.11 -15.35 -10.27
N SER A 254 -13.30 -14.96 -10.76
CA SER A 254 -13.43 -14.27 -12.04
C SER A 254 -12.88 -12.86 -11.96
N ALA A 255 -12.17 -12.45 -13.02
CA ALA A 255 -11.57 -11.13 -13.10
C ALA A 255 -12.64 -10.05 -13.30
N LEU A 256 -12.50 -8.93 -12.59
CA LEU A 256 -13.25 -7.72 -12.89
C LEU A 256 -12.52 -6.93 -13.98
N SER A 257 -13.29 -6.37 -14.92
CA SER A 257 -12.70 -5.52 -15.95
C SER A 257 -12.20 -4.19 -15.38
N PHE A 258 -11.22 -3.58 -16.04
CA PHE A 258 -10.76 -2.25 -15.65
C PHE A 258 -11.86 -1.19 -15.79
N ALA A 259 -12.79 -1.35 -16.74
CA ALA A 259 -13.91 -0.42 -16.91
C ALA A 259 -14.83 -0.38 -15.69
N GLU A 260 -15.05 -1.54 -15.05
CA GLU A 260 -15.87 -1.69 -13.84
C GLU A 260 -15.18 -1.13 -12.60
N THR A 261 -13.85 -1.21 -12.54
CA THR A 261 -13.08 -0.93 -11.31
C THR A 261 -12.39 0.44 -11.28
N ARG A 262 -12.06 1.04 -12.43
CA ARG A 262 -11.36 2.34 -12.53
C ARG A 262 -12.14 3.47 -11.86
N GLU A 263 -11.45 4.29 -11.06
CA GLU A 263 -12.02 5.42 -10.30
C GLU A 263 -13.18 5.03 -9.36
N LEU A 264 -13.24 3.75 -8.98
CA LEU A 264 -14.16 3.21 -7.99
C LEU A 264 -13.37 2.40 -6.97
N HIS A 265 -12.73 1.32 -7.42
CA HIS A 265 -11.86 0.49 -6.58
C HIS A 265 -10.39 0.72 -6.89
N LEU A 266 -10.05 0.99 -8.16
CA LEU A 266 -8.68 1.23 -8.58
C LEU A 266 -8.47 2.73 -8.80
N MET A 267 -7.64 3.32 -7.96
CA MET A 267 -7.35 4.74 -7.90
C MET A 267 -5.91 4.96 -8.37
N ARG A 268 -5.74 5.36 -9.63
CA ARG A 268 -4.41 5.72 -10.15
C ARG A 268 -3.81 6.86 -9.36
N VAL A 269 -2.60 6.74 -8.84
CA VAL A 269 -1.90 7.86 -8.20
C VAL A 269 -1.05 8.57 -9.25
N GLU A 270 -1.31 9.86 -9.49
CA GLU A 270 -0.49 10.69 -10.38
C GLU A 270 0.65 11.30 -9.59
N PRO A 271 1.92 10.89 -9.81
CA PRO A 271 3.04 11.32 -8.97
C PRO A 271 3.25 12.84 -8.95
N LEU A 272 2.96 13.54 -10.05
CA LEU A 272 3.11 15.00 -10.11
C LEU A 272 2.02 15.72 -9.32
N ASP A 273 0.78 15.21 -9.37
CA ASP A 273 -0.35 15.84 -8.69
C ASP A 273 -0.27 15.61 -7.18
N VAL A 274 0.12 14.41 -6.75
CA VAL A 274 0.15 14.05 -5.31
C VAL A 274 1.23 14.81 -4.53
N ILE A 275 2.34 15.20 -5.17
CA ILE A 275 3.39 15.99 -4.53
C ILE A 275 3.05 17.49 -4.49
N GLN A 276 2.11 17.94 -5.33
CA GLN A 276 1.69 19.34 -5.41
C GLN A 276 0.43 19.64 -4.59
N SER A 277 -0.41 18.63 -4.32
CA SER A 277 -1.67 18.80 -3.61
C SER A 277 -1.73 18.02 -2.31
N GLU A 278 -1.78 18.74 -1.18
CA GLU A 278 -2.00 18.15 0.14
C GLU A 278 -3.36 17.45 0.28
N THR A 279 -4.36 17.80 -0.53
CA THR A 279 -5.70 17.19 -0.50
C THR A 279 -5.87 16.03 -1.48
N TYR A 280 -4.83 15.68 -2.26
CA TYR A 280 -4.92 14.72 -3.36
C TYR A 280 -5.71 13.44 -3.00
N PHE A 281 -5.31 12.75 -1.92
CA PHE A 281 -5.98 11.51 -1.51
C PHE A 281 -7.40 11.74 -0.97
N ILE A 282 -7.67 12.90 -0.35
CA ILE A 282 -9.02 13.28 0.11
C ILE A 282 -9.93 13.42 -1.10
N ASP A 283 -9.49 14.14 -2.13
CA ASP A 283 -10.25 14.38 -3.35
C ASP A 283 -10.53 13.05 -4.07
N ARG A 284 -9.52 12.17 -4.20
CA ARG A 284 -9.69 10.84 -4.79
C ARG A 284 -10.62 9.93 -3.99
N PHE A 285 -10.55 9.98 -2.67
CA PHE A 285 -11.45 9.26 -1.78
C PHE A 285 -12.90 9.72 -1.98
N GLN A 286 -13.16 11.03 -1.98
CA GLN A 286 -14.49 11.59 -2.17
C GLN A 286 -15.07 11.26 -3.55
N MET A 287 -14.27 11.41 -4.62
CA MET A 287 -14.69 11.06 -5.98
C MET A 287 -15.13 9.59 -6.09
N SER A 288 -14.35 8.69 -5.49
CA SER A 288 -14.67 7.25 -5.48
C SER A 288 -15.94 6.96 -4.67
N LEU A 289 -16.12 7.60 -3.51
CA LEU A 289 -17.34 7.47 -2.71
C LEU A 289 -18.59 7.96 -3.45
N GLU A 290 -18.52 9.14 -4.07
CA GLU A 290 -19.64 9.67 -4.86
C GLU A 290 -20.03 8.71 -5.99
N ARG A 291 -19.04 8.14 -6.67
CA ARG A 291 -19.29 7.16 -7.73
C ARG A 291 -19.95 5.89 -7.19
N ARG A 292 -19.50 5.37 -6.04
CA ARG A 292 -20.15 4.24 -5.38
C ARG A 292 -21.61 4.55 -5.05
N ILE A 293 -21.90 5.72 -4.48
CA ILE A 293 -23.27 6.13 -4.14
C ILE A 293 -24.17 6.13 -5.40
N ARG A 294 -23.67 6.65 -6.53
CA ARG A 294 -24.40 6.66 -7.81
C ARG A 294 -24.64 5.27 -8.41
N GLN A 295 -23.86 4.25 -8.04
CA GLN A 295 -24.09 2.87 -8.50
C GLN A 295 -25.10 2.11 -7.63
N ILE A 296 -25.30 2.55 -6.39
CA ILE A 296 -26.25 1.94 -5.43
C ILE A 296 -27.63 2.60 -5.52
N SER A 297 -27.69 3.87 -5.94
CA SER A 297 -28.92 4.66 -6.13
C SER A 297 -29.63 4.32 -7.44
#